data_AF-A0A4U3JTM6-F1
#
_entry.id   AF-A0A4U3JTM6-F1
#
_cell.length_a   1.000
_cell.length_b   1.000
_cell.length_c   1.000
_cell.angle_alpha   90.00
_cell.angle_beta   90.00
_cell.angle_gamma   90.00
#
_symmetry.space_group_name_H-M   'P 1'
#
loop_
_entity.id
_entity.type
_entity.pdbx_description
1 polymer ?
#
loop_
_entity_poly.entity_id
_entity_poly.type
_entity_poly.pdbx_seq_one_letter_code
_entity_poly.pdbx_strand_id
1 'polypeptide(L)'
;LVIEFFFKIKKYIKKNHGLLLKVTPNYFYQHLTAEGVPLDEPQSSIHKQLLNCGLKHNGFTHTYINDNPRVIFKKNLTGFTERDLLKSYHSSTRTKVNKSIKSGMTIHQFSREELPLFEDVMHHTASRQNFQDKGLSYYQDLYDSFGNQAKYMAVEINFNSYVEETLK
;
A
#
# COMPACT_ATOMS: atom_id res chain seq x y z
N LEU A 1 17.77 -11.76 -18.89
CA LEU A 1 16.50 -12.13 -18.20
C LEU A 1 15.30 -11.32 -18.66
N VAL A 2 15.26 -9.98 -18.49
CA VAL A 2 14.11 -9.13 -18.88
C VAL A 2 13.72 -9.32 -20.35
N ILE A 3 14.69 -9.17 -21.26
CA ILE A 3 14.45 -9.27 -22.70
C ILE A 3 13.86 -10.63 -23.09
N GLU A 4 14.47 -11.71 -22.60
CA GLU A 4 14.02 -13.08 -22.87
C GLU A 4 12.61 -13.35 -22.32
N PHE A 5 12.32 -12.86 -21.11
CA PHE A 5 10.99 -12.97 -20.50
C PHE A 5 9.92 -12.30 -21.37
N PHE A 6 10.16 -11.06 -21.81
CA PHE A 6 9.18 -10.33 -22.65
C PHE A 6 9.03 -10.94 -24.04
N PHE A 7 10.10 -11.50 -24.63
CA PHE A 7 9.96 -12.29 -25.86
C PHE A 7 9.08 -13.52 -25.67
N LYS A 8 9.26 -14.27 -24.58
CA LYS A 8 8.44 -15.45 -24.27
C LYS A 8 6.99 -15.07 -23.97
N ILE A 9 6.74 -14.01 -23.19
CA ILE A 9 5.40 -13.48 -22.92
C ILE A 9 4.70 -13.04 -24.21
N LYS A 10 5.39 -12.34 -25.11
CA LYS A 10 4.82 -11.93 -26.40
C LYS A 10 4.37 -13.14 -27.23
N LYS A 11 5.17 -14.22 -27.26
CA LYS A 11 4.78 -15.49 -27.92
C LYS A 11 3.56 -16.12 -27.25
N TYR A 12 3.54 -16.17 -25.92
CA TYR A 12 2.41 -16.73 -25.15
C TYR A 12 1.11 -15.97 -25.42
N ILE A 13 1.14 -14.64 -25.37
CA ILE A 13 -0.06 -13.81 -25.57
C ILE A 13 -0.61 -13.98 -26.99
N LYS A 14 0.26 -14.01 -28.01
CA LYS A 14 -0.15 -14.28 -29.40
C LYS A 14 -0.80 -15.65 -29.55
N LYS A 15 -0.23 -16.69 -28.93
CA LYS A 15 -0.79 -18.05 -28.95
C LYS A 15 -2.19 -18.09 -28.31
N ASN A 16 -2.44 -17.26 -27.30
CA ASN A 16 -3.71 -17.19 -26.57
C ASN A 16 -4.61 -16.04 -27.04
N HIS A 17 -4.47 -15.60 -28.30
CA HIS A 17 -5.32 -14.56 -28.91
C HIS A 17 -5.40 -13.23 -28.15
N GLY A 18 -4.40 -12.91 -27.33
CA GLY A 18 -4.39 -11.67 -26.57
C GLY A 18 -4.15 -10.44 -27.45
N LEU A 19 -4.98 -9.41 -27.26
CA LEU A 19 -4.94 -8.16 -28.05
C LEU A 19 -3.87 -7.18 -27.56
N LEU A 20 -3.73 -7.03 -26.24
CA LEU A 20 -2.87 -6.03 -25.60
C LEU A 20 -2.19 -6.62 -24.36
N LEU A 21 -0.89 -6.33 -24.22
CA LEU A 21 -0.16 -6.53 -22.98
C LEU A 21 0.06 -5.18 -22.30
N LYS A 22 -0.52 -5.00 -21.11
CA LYS A 22 -0.21 -3.89 -20.21
C LYS A 22 0.61 -4.43 -19.04
N VAL A 23 1.74 -3.79 -18.73
CA VAL A 23 2.59 -4.17 -17.59
C VAL A 23 2.97 -2.95 -16.77
N THR A 24 3.02 -3.15 -15.45
CA THR A 24 3.55 -2.20 -14.48
C THR A 24 4.53 -2.95 -13.58
N PRO A 25 5.78 -3.13 -14.01
CA PRO A 25 6.73 -3.89 -13.22
C PRO A 25 7.06 -3.11 -11.94
N ASN A 26 7.21 -3.82 -10.82
CA ASN A 26 7.66 -3.25 -9.55
C ASN A 26 9.18 -3.00 -9.57
N TYR A 27 9.62 -2.18 -10.51
CA TYR A 27 11.00 -1.72 -10.62
C TYR A 27 11.10 -0.25 -10.27
N PHE A 28 12.13 0.03 -9.51
CA PHE A 28 12.44 1.36 -9.04
C PHE A 28 13.10 2.21 -10.14
N TYR A 29 12.63 3.45 -10.32
CA TYR A 29 13.15 4.38 -11.31
C TYR A 29 14.10 5.43 -10.71
N GLN A 30 13.69 6.13 -9.65
CA GLN A 30 14.46 7.25 -9.09
C GLN A 30 14.01 7.58 -7.66
N HIS A 31 14.94 8.00 -6.80
CA HIS A 31 14.63 8.40 -5.42
C HIS A 31 14.26 9.88 -5.40
N LEU A 32 13.22 10.19 -4.65
CA LEU A 32 12.71 11.55 -4.50
C LEU A 32 12.66 11.89 -3.00
N THR A 33 12.86 13.17 -2.68
CA THR A 33 12.45 13.72 -1.38
C THR A 33 10.93 13.71 -1.24
N ALA A 34 10.42 14.02 -0.05
CA ALA A 34 8.98 14.12 0.18
C ALA A 34 8.31 15.24 -0.66
N GLU A 35 9.09 16.23 -1.08
CA GLU A 35 8.70 17.36 -1.93
C GLU A 35 8.84 17.04 -3.43
N GLY A 36 9.28 15.83 -3.78
CA GLY A 36 9.43 15.39 -5.17
C GLY A 36 10.76 15.79 -5.82
N VAL A 37 11.76 16.21 -5.04
CA VAL A 37 13.09 16.58 -5.57
C VAL A 37 13.93 15.31 -5.79
N PRO A 38 14.53 15.09 -6.96
CA PRO A 38 15.46 13.99 -7.20
C PRO A 38 16.62 13.93 -6.22
N LEU A 39 16.87 12.75 -5.66
CA LEU A 39 18.01 12.46 -4.79
C LEU A 39 19.16 11.77 -5.53
N ASP A 40 18.87 11.15 -6.67
CA ASP A 40 19.82 10.42 -7.49
C ASP A 40 19.46 10.47 -8.98
N GLU A 41 20.36 9.94 -9.80
CA GLU A 41 20.14 9.81 -11.24
C GLU A 41 19.13 8.70 -11.56
N PRO A 42 18.28 8.87 -12.59
CA PRO A 42 17.31 7.85 -12.95
C PRO A 42 17.93 6.53 -13.40
N GLN A 43 17.44 5.43 -12.83
CA GLN A 43 17.81 4.07 -13.23
C GLN A 43 17.08 3.67 -14.53
N SER A 44 17.61 4.14 -15.66
CA SER A 44 16.99 3.98 -16.99
C SER A 44 17.25 2.63 -17.68
N SER A 45 18.06 1.74 -17.11
CA SER A 45 18.47 0.47 -17.77
C SER A 45 17.28 -0.42 -18.12
N ILE A 46 16.37 -0.64 -17.17
CA ILE A 46 15.17 -1.45 -17.36
C ILE A 46 14.20 -0.77 -18.31
N HIS A 47 14.03 0.55 -18.19
CA HIS A 47 13.21 1.32 -19.13
C HIS A 47 13.66 1.10 -20.57
N LYS A 48 14.96 1.24 -20.85
CA LYS A 48 15.54 0.99 -22.18
C LYS A 48 15.34 -0.45 -22.65
N GLN A 49 15.53 -1.43 -21.77
CA GLN A 49 15.30 -2.84 -22.11
C GLN A 49 13.85 -3.13 -22.50
N LEU A 50 12.87 -2.54 -21.79
CA LEU A 50 11.45 -2.70 -22.10
C LEU A 50 11.09 -2.07 -23.45
N LEU A 51 11.62 -0.88 -23.75
CA LEU A 51 11.45 -0.25 -25.06
C LEU A 51 12.03 -1.11 -26.19
N ASN A 52 13.21 -1.69 -25.98
CA ASN A 52 13.85 -2.60 -26.94
C ASN A 52 13.04 -3.89 -27.17
N CYS A 53 12.21 -4.30 -26.20
CA CYS A 53 11.27 -5.42 -26.37
C CYS A 53 10.00 -5.04 -27.16
N GLY A 54 9.86 -3.77 -27.56
CA GLY A 54 8.72 -3.24 -28.29
C GLY A 54 7.55 -2.81 -27.40
N LEU A 55 7.75 -2.65 -26.09
CA LEU A 55 6.76 -2.01 -25.23
C LEU A 55 6.75 -0.51 -25.46
N LYS A 56 5.58 0.11 -25.34
CA LYS A 56 5.41 1.56 -25.34
C LYS A 56 5.24 2.05 -23.92
N HIS A 57 6.01 3.05 -23.52
CA HIS A 57 5.86 3.68 -22.21
C HIS A 57 4.77 4.75 -22.27
N ASN A 58 3.85 4.73 -21.31
CA ASN A 58 2.74 5.69 -21.24
C ASN A 58 3.13 7.09 -20.73
N GLY A 59 4.44 7.39 -20.64
CA GLY A 59 4.95 8.62 -20.05
C GLY A 59 5.03 8.59 -18.52
N PHE A 60 5.61 9.64 -17.95
CA PHE A 60 5.66 9.89 -16.52
C PHE A 60 4.44 10.73 -16.11
N THR A 61 3.27 10.10 -16.05
CA THR A 61 2.02 10.75 -15.66
C THR A 61 1.91 10.84 -14.14
N HIS A 62 1.25 11.91 -13.67
CA HIS A 62 0.94 12.13 -12.25
C HIS A 62 -0.52 11.79 -11.89
N THR A 63 -1.29 11.29 -12.84
CA THR A 63 -2.70 10.94 -12.63
C THR A 63 -2.83 9.53 -12.03
N TYR A 64 -3.59 9.44 -10.94
CA TYR A 64 -3.85 8.19 -10.20
C TYR A 64 -5.10 7.45 -10.66
N ILE A 65 -5.69 7.87 -11.78
CA ILE A 65 -6.98 7.33 -12.22
C ILE A 65 -6.73 5.96 -12.88
N ASN A 66 -7.13 4.91 -12.17
CA ASN A 66 -7.18 3.51 -12.60
C ASN A 66 -5.84 2.78 -12.83
N ASP A 67 -4.71 3.37 -12.41
CA ASP A 67 -3.38 2.76 -12.50
C ASP A 67 -2.67 2.70 -11.14
N ASN A 68 -1.77 1.73 -10.99
CA ASN A 68 -0.92 1.63 -9.80
C ASN A 68 -0.13 2.93 -9.58
N PRO A 69 -0.01 3.44 -8.34
CA PRO A 69 0.73 4.65 -8.06
C PRO A 69 2.20 4.49 -8.48
N ARG A 70 2.71 5.46 -9.23
CA ARG A 70 4.11 5.48 -9.70
C ARG A 70 5.09 6.02 -8.68
N VAL A 71 4.60 6.90 -7.78
CA VAL A 71 5.37 7.46 -6.68
C VAL A 71 4.83 6.86 -5.40
N ILE A 72 5.69 6.15 -4.67
CA ILE A 72 5.34 5.40 -3.47
C ILE A 72 6.29 5.81 -2.35
N PHE A 73 5.73 6.20 -1.20
CA PHE A 73 6.53 6.38 0.02
C PHE A 73 6.96 5.02 0.54
N LYS A 74 8.28 4.75 0.53
CA LYS A 74 8.85 3.50 1.02
C LYS A 74 9.85 3.79 2.14
N LYS A 75 9.66 3.13 3.28
CA LYS A 75 10.63 3.15 4.39
C LYS A 75 11.33 1.80 4.45
N ASN A 76 12.66 1.80 4.35
CA ASN A 76 13.44 0.59 4.60
C ASN A 76 13.49 0.35 6.11
N LEU A 77 12.99 -0.81 6.55
CA LEU A 77 12.95 -1.22 7.95
C LEU A 77 14.07 -2.20 8.31
N THR A 78 14.93 -2.60 7.37
CA THR A 78 16.02 -3.53 7.64
C THR A 78 16.94 -2.97 8.73
N GLY A 79 17.14 -3.75 9.79
CA GLY A 79 17.97 -3.37 10.93
C GLY A 79 17.32 -2.42 11.94
N PHE A 80 16.05 -2.04 11.76
CA PHE A 80 15.33 -1.22 12.74
C PHE A 80 14.86 -2.07 13.93
N THR A 81 15.09 -1.57 15.14
CA THR A 81 14.29 -1.95 16.31
C THR A 81 13.02 -1.09 16.40
N GLU A 82 12.05 -1.46 17.24
CA GLU A 82 10.88 -0.63 17.52
C GLU A 82 11.26 0.78 18.01
N ARG A 83 12.30 0.86 18.86
CA ARG A 83 12.82 2.13 19.37
C ARG A 83 13.40 3.00 18.25
N ASP A 84 14.15 2.39 17.33
CA ASP A 84 14.76 3.10 16.21
C ASP A 84 13.68 3.57 15.22
N LEU A 85 12.64 2.76 15.01
CA LEU A 85 11.49 3.12 14.19
C LEU A 85 10.79 4.35 14.76
N LEU A 86 10.46 4.34 16.05
CA LEU A 86 9.80 5.47 16.69
C LEU A 86 10.66 6.73 16.61
N LYS A 87 11.98 6.63 16.86
CA LYS A 87 12.92 7.78 16.74
C LYS A 87 12.96 8.36 15.33
N SER A 88 12.78 7.53 14.30
CA SER A 88 12.85 7.95 12.90
C SER A 88 11.64 8.74 12.41
N TYR A 89 10.58 8.86 13.20
CA TYR A 89 9.41 9.68 12.86
C TYR A 89 9.68 11.17 13.14
N HIS A 90 8.96 12.05 12.45
CA HIS A 90 8.93 13.47 12.78
C HIS A 90 8.47 13.68 14.23
N SER A 91 8.96 14.73 14.91
CA SER A 91 8.71 14.96 16.33
C SER A 91 7.23 15.01 16.69
N SER A 92 6.43 15.70 15.88
CA SER A 92 4.97 15.77 16.06
C SER A 92 4.29 14.40 15.93
N THR A 93 4.76 13.54 15.02
CA THR A 93 4.26 12.18 14.86
C THR A 93 4.64 11.32 16.07
N ARG A 94 5.88 11.42 16.57
CA ARG A 94 6.30 10.71 17.80
C ARG A 94 5.42 11.06 18.99
N THR A 95 5.12 12.35 19.17
CA THR A 95 4.24 12.79 20.26
C THR A 95 2.84 12.18 20.14
N LYS A 96 2.28 12.12 18.93
CA LYS A 96 0.96 11.50 18.69
C LYS A 96 0.97 10.00 18.99
N VAL A 97 1.98 9.28 18.52
CA VAL A 97 2.13 7.83 18.79
C VAL A 97 2.30 7.56 20.28
N ASN A 98 3.13 8.34 20.98
CA ASN A 98 3.30 8.20 22.43
C ASN A 98 2.02 8.52 23.20
N LYS A 99 1.19 9.45 22.70
CA LYS A 99 -0.11 9.74 23.29
C LYS A 99 -1.09 8.58 23.06
N SER A 100 -1.16 8.02 21.85
CA SER A 100 -2.09 6.93 21.55
C SER A 100 -1.80 5.68 22.40
N ILE A 101 -0.52 5.35 22.61
CA ILE A 101 -0.10 4.23 23.48
C ILE A 101 -0.63 4.39 24.91
N LYS A 102 -0.76 5.62 25.40
CA LYS A 102 -1.24 5.94 26.76
C LYS A 102 -2.74 6.15 26.85
N SER A 103 -3.49 6.07 25.74
CA SER A 103 -4.89 6.49 25.67
C SER A 103 -5.89 5.33 25.84
N GLY A 104 -5.49 4.22 26.45
CA GLY A 104 -6.38 3.04 26.63
C GLY A 104 -6.85 2.40 25.31
N MET A 105 -6.20 2.72 24.19
CA MET A 105 -6.52 2.15 22.88
C MET A 105 -5.92 0.75 22.77
N THR A 106 -6.71 -0.19 22.25
CA THR A 106 -6.26 -1.56 21.97
C THR A 106 -6.27 -1.81 20.47
N ILE A 107 -5.41 -2.75 20.04
CA ILE A 107 -5.35 -3.18 18.64
C ILE A 107 -6.04 -4.54 18.57
N HIS A 108 -7.03 -4.64 17.70
CA HIS A 108 -7.76 -5.87 17.42
C HIS A 108 -7.49 -6.32 15.98
N GLN A 109 -7.20 -7.60 15.78
CA GLN A 109 -7.12 -8.16 14.43
C GLN A 109 -8.46 -8.84 14.14
N PHE A 110 -9.24 -8.28 13.23
CA PHE A 110 -10.53 -8.83 12.86
C PHE A 110 -10.40 -10.23 12.24
N SER A 111 -11.29 -11.10 12.69
CA SER A 111 -11.63 -12.36 12.05
C SER A 111 -12.43 -12.12 10.77
N ARG A 112 -12.64 -13.20 10.01
CA ARG A 112 -13.44 -13.16 8.79
C ARG A 112 -14.89 -12.75 9.07
N GLU A 113 -15.44 -13.20 10.19
CA GLU A 113 -16.81 -12.92 10.65
C GLU A 113 -17.01 -11.47 11.06
N GLU A 114 -15.93 -10.79 11.46
CA GLU A 114 -15.91 -9.39 11.85
C GLU A 114 -15.68 -8.42 10.68
N LEU A 115 -15.44 -8.91 9.46
CA LEU A 115 -15.29 -8.06 8.27
C LEU A 115 -16.49 -7.15 7.96
N PRO A 116 -17.75 -7.46 8.32
CA PRO A 116 -18.84 -6.47 8.23
C PRO A 116 -18.59 -5.20 9.05
N LEU A 117 -17.95 -5.30 10.23
CA LEU A 117 -17.58 -4.13 11.03
C LEU A 117 -16.47 -3.32 10.34
N PHE A 118 -15.51 -4.02 9.73
CA PHE A 118 -14.47 -3.37 8.93
C PHE A 118 -15.07 -2.59 7.75
N GLU A 119 -16.01 -3.20 7.02
CA GLU A 119 -16.68 -2.59 5.88
C GLU A 119 -17.47 -1.35 6.29
N ASP A 120 -18.19 -1.38 7.42
CA ASP A 120 -18.92 -0.22 7.93
C ASP A 120 -17.99 0.99 8.20
N VAL A 121 -16.83 0.73 8.84
CA VAL A 121 -15.79 1.77 9.07
C VAL A 121 -15.22 2.31 7.76
N MET A 122 -14.99 1.42 6.78
CA MET A 122 -14.49 1.80 5.46
C MET A 122 -15.53 2.60 4.68
N HIS A 123 -16.80 2.22 4.74
CA HIS A 123 -17.93 2.91 4.12
C HIS A 123 -18.06 4.34 4.65
N HIS A 124 -18.04 4.51 5.98
CA HIS A 124 -18.03 5.83 6.60
C HIS A 124 -16.83 6.69 6.17
N THR A 125 -15.65 6.06 6.05
CA THR A 125 -14.44 6.76 5.59
C THR A 125 -14.55 7.16 4.11
N ALA A 126 -15.06 6.27 3.27
CA ALA A 126 -15.25 6.47 1.84
C ALA A 126 -16.24 7.61 1.57
N SER A 127 -17.38 7.60 2.27
CA SER A 127 -18.37 8.67 2.23
C SER A 127 -17.76 10.02 2.64
N ARG A 128 -17.05 10.07 3.78
CA ARG A 128 -16.40 11.31 4.26
C ARG A 128 -15.36 11.86 3.27
N GLN A 129 -14.62 10.98 2.61
CA GLN A 129 -13.52 11.34 1.71
C GLN A 129 -13.94 11.41 0.23
N ASN A 130 -15.23 11.22 -0.07
CA ASN A 130 -15.80 11.19 -1.42
C ASN A 130 -15.10 10.20 -2.38
N PHE A 131 -14.77 8.99 -1.91
CA PHE A 131 -14.35 7.89 -2.77
C PHE A 131 -15.32 6.70 -2.68
N GLN A 132 -15.26 5.79 -3.65
CA GLN A 132 -16.11 4.60 -3.67
C GLN A 132 -15.49 3.48 -2.85
N ASP A 133 -16.25 2.94 -1.90
CA ASP A 133 -15.84 1.74 -1.16
C ASP A 133 -15.87 0.47 -2.04
N LYS A 134 -15.05 -0.52 -1.69
CA LYS A 134 -14.96 -1.80 -2.41
C LYS A 134 -16.05 -2.79 -2.03
N GLY A 135 -16.67 -2.63 -0.86
CA GLY A 135 -17.73 -3.48 -0.33
C GLY A 135 -17.22 -4.78 0.30
N LEU A 136 -18.11 -5.43 1.06
CA LEU A 136 -17.79 -6.56 1.93
C LEU A 136 -17.19 -7.76 1.18
N SER A 137 -17.75 -8.10 0.01
CA SER A 137 -17.30 -9.28 -0.76
C SER A 137 -15.83 -9.16 -1.17
N TYR A 138 -15.38 -7.97 -1.55
CA TYR A 138 -13.98 -7.72 -1.88
C TYR A 138 -13.04 -8.01 -0.70
N TYR A 139 -13.45 -7.61 0.51
CA TYR A 139 -12.65 -7.85 1.72
C TYR A 139 -12.65 -9.33 2.12
N GLN A 140 -13.77 -10.02 1.96
CA GLN A 140 -13.85 -11.46 2.20
C GLN A 140 -12.98 -12.25 1.21
N ASP A 141 -13.05 -11.92 -0.09
CA ASP A 141 -12.23 -12.55 -1.11
C ASP A 141 -10.73 -12.37 -0.84
N LEU A 142 -10.31 -11.18 -0.39
CA LEU A 142 -8.92 -10.90 -0.03
C LEU A 142 -8.50 -11.69 1.22
N TYR A 143 -9.33 -11.72 2.26
CA TYR A 143 -9.07 -12.52 3.46
C TYR A 143 -8.88 -14.00 3.10
N ASP A 144 -9.80 -14.57 2.32
CA ASP A 144 -9.79 -15.98 1.96
C ASP A 144 -8.64 -16.34 1.00
N SER A 145 -8.28 -15.43 0.10
CA SER A 145 -7.20 -15.66 -0.87
C SER A 145 -5.80 -15.60 -0.26
N PHE A 146 -5.59 -14.74 0.74
CA PHE A 146 -4.27 -14.49 1.33
C PHE A 146 -4.09 -15.11 2.72
N GLY A 147 -5.17 -15.52 3.38
CA GLY A 147 -5.14 -16.14 4.71
C GLY A 147 -4.31 -15.33 5.70
N ASN A 148 -3.30 -15.96 6.30
CA ASN A 148 -2.42 -15.34 7.29
C ASN A 148 -1.53 -14.19 6.77
N GLN A 149 -1.47 -13.99 5.44
CA GLN A 149 -0.72 -12.89 4.83
C GLN A 149 -1.56 -11.59 4.76
N ALA A 150 -2.88 -11.69 4.93
CA ALA A 150 -3.76 -10.53 5.08
C ALA A 150 -4.09 -10.31 6.55
N LYS A 151 -4.06 -9.04 6.98
CA LYS A 151 -4.43 -8.64 8.34
C LYS A 151 -5.36 -7.44 8.27
N TYR A 152 -6.53 -7.59 8.87
CA TYR A 152 -7.51 -6.53 9.06
C TYR A 152 -7.37 -6.05 10.50
N MET A 153 -6.81 -4.86 10.69
CA MET A 153 -6.49 -4.34 12.01
C MET A 153 -7.45 -3.19 12.34
N ALA A 154 -8.03 -3.24 13.53
CA ALA A 154 -8.83 -2.17 14.11
C ALA A 154 -8.13 -1.60 15.35
N VAL A 155 -8.48 -0.35 15.64
CA VAL A 155 -8.14 0.29 16.92
C VAL A 155 -9.44 0.52 17.65
N GLU A 156 -9.52 0.01 18.86
CA GLU A 156 -10.72 0.05 19.70
C GLU A 156 -10.43 0.81 20.99
N ILE A 157 -11.45 1.50 21.49
CA ILE A 157 -11.43 2.14 22.81
C ILE A 157 -12.65 1.65 23.59
N ASN A 158 -12.41 1.08 24.77
CA ASN A 158 -13.49 0.72 25.68
C ASN A 158 -13.77 1.92 26.60
N PHE A 159 -14.93 2.56 26.43
CA PHE A 159 -15.26 3.75 27.21
C PHE A 159 -15.37 3.49 28.72
N ASN A 160 -15.81 2.30 29.13
CA ASN A 160 -15.90 1.97 30.55
C ASN A 160 -14.49 1.89 31.16
N SER A 161 -13.59 1.13 30.53
CA SER A 161 -12.19 1.05 30.96
C SER A 161 -11.49 2.41 30.93
N TYR A 162 -11.75 3.21 29.90
CA TYR A 162 -11.17 4.55 29.75
C TYR A 162 -11.60 5.50 30.87
N VAL A 163 -12.89 5.49 31.23
CA VAL A 163 -13.43 6.32 32.32
C VAL A 163 -12.85 5.89 33.68
N GLU A 164 -12.76 4.58 33.94
CA GLU A 164 -12.14 4.06 35.18
C GLU A 164 -10.67 4.44 35.34
N GLU A 165 -9.90 4.47 34.25
CA GLU A 165 -8.49 4.87 34.26
C GLU A 165 -8.31 6.39 34.39
N THR A 166 -9.23 7.19 33.83
CA THR A 166 -9.13 8.66 33.84
C THR A 166 -9.61 9.27 35.17
N LEU A 167 -10.44 8.56 35.93
CA LEU A 167 -10.96 8.99 37.24
C LEU A 167 -10.07 8.57 38.43
N LYS A 168 -8.95 7.86 38.19
CA LYS A 168 -7.93 7.54 39.19
C LYS A 168 -6.85 8.62 39.24
#